data_AF-A0AAE3GRP8-F1
#
_entry.id   AF-A0AAE3GRP8-F1
#
_cell.length_a   1.000
_cell.length_b   1.000
_cell.length_c   1.000
_cell.angle_alpha   90.00
_cell.angle_beta   90.00
_cell.angle_gamma   90.00
#
_symmetry.space_group_name_H-M   'P 1'
#
loop_
_entity.id
_entity.type
_entity.pdbx_description
1 polymer ?
#
loop_
_entity_poly.entity_id
_entity_poly.type
_entity_poly.pdbx_seq_one_letter_code
_entity_poly.pdbx_strand_id
1 'polypeptide(L)'
;MATETKAKTIETKGKTITIASVIDVVGALATDSLSGEVYFMDTNKANGSTGQGTKNLKTVVEKGDRLVWTVIFLECEAYAAIDEIIIDKNYCEPEKKTYEGTDVSYWSGTVKKDVKFVPYTIKFKVGTRAESIPTASPLYLVGKDA
;
A
#
# COMPACT_ATOMS: atom_id res chain seq x y z
N MET A 1 -25.64 12.29 -45.99
CA MET A 1 -25.55 12.61 -44.54
C MET A 1 -24.78 11.47 -43.89
N ALA A 2 -23.52 11.70 -43.52
CA ALA A 2 -22.70 10.71 -42.83
C ALA A 2 -22.90 10.92 -41.31
N THR A 3 -23.40 9.90 -40.63
CA THR A 3 -23.45 9.87 -39.17
C THR A 3 -22.10 9.41 -38.64
N GLU A 4 -21.34 10.33 -38.04
CA GLU A 4 -20.13 10.02 -37.28
C GLU A 4 -20.53 9.35 -35.96
N THR A 5 -20.18 8.07 -35.81
CA THR A 5 -20.27 7.36 -34.54
C THR A 5 -19.08 7.78 -33.67
N LYS A 6 -19.30 8.66 -32.69
CA LYS A 6 -18.32 8.92 -31.62
C LYS A 6 -18.09 7.62 -30.86
N ALA A 7 -16.88 7.07 -30.94
CA ALA A 7 -16.43 5.98 -30.10
C ALA A 7 -16.50 6.41 -28.63
N LYS A 8 -17.30 5.68 -27.84
CA LYS A 8 -17.38 5.85 -26.40
C LYS A 8 -16.10 5.25 -25.81
N THR A 9 -15.18 6.08 -25.34
CA THR A 9 -13.99 5.63 -24.60
C THR A 9 -14.45 4.81 -23.40
N ILE A 10 -14.16 3.51 -23.40
CA ILE A 10 -14.38 2.65 -22.24
C ILE A 10 -13.27 3.02 -21.26
N GLU A 11 -13.60 3.70 -20.16
CA GLU A 11 -12.67 3.81 -19.04
C GLU A 11 -12.39 2.38 -18.54
N THR A 12 -11.18 1.89 -18.76
CA THR A 12 -10.73 0.64 -18.16
C THR A 12 -10.75 0.84 -16.65
N LYS A 13 -11.69 0.18 -15.97
CA LYS A 13 -11.75 0.19 -14.51
C LYS A 13 -10.46 -0.44 -13.99
N GLY A 14 -9.60 0.36 -13.34
CA GLY A 14 -8.34 -0.12 -12.78
C GLY A 14 -8.57 -1.27 -11.79
N LYS A 15 -7.59 -2.16 -11.67
CA LYS A 15 -7.70 -3.34 -10.80
C LYS A 15 -7.47 -2.94 -9.35
N THR A 16 -7.88 -3.81 -8.42
CA THR A 16 -7.54 -3.64 -7.00
C THR A 16 -6.25 -4.42 -6.70
N ILE A 17 -5.26 -3.73 -6.14
CA ILE A 17 -4.01 -4.29 -5.67
C ILE A 17 -3.99 -4.15 -4.15
N THR A 18 -3.92 -5.28 -3.45
CA THR A 18 -3.75 -5.28 -1.99
C THR A 18 -2.26 -5.33 -1.69
N ILE A 19 -1.80 -4.43 -0.83
CA ILE A 19 -0.44 -4.37 -0.29
C ILE A 19 -0.53 -4.74 1.19
N ALA A 20 -0.07 -5.94 1.52
CA ALA A 20 -0.06 -6.46 2.88
C ALA A 20 1.30 -6.21 3.54
N SER A 21 1.25 -5.65 4.75
CA SER A 21 2.40 -5.51 5.65
C SER A 21 2.33 -6.60 6.70
N VAL A 22 3.44 -7.30 6.94
CA VAL A 22 3.59 -8.25 8.04
C VAL A 22 4.63 -7.69 8.99
N ILE A 23 4.30 -7.63 10.29
CA ILE A 23 5.17 -7.04 11.32
C ILE A 23 5.50 -8.10 12.40
N ASP A 24 6.79 -8.26 12.68
CA ASP A 24 7.28 -8.83 13.95
C ASP A 24 7.17 -7.74 15.02
N VAL A 25 6.13 -7.83 15.85
CA VAL A 25 5.82 -6.78 16.81
C VAL A 25 6.81 -6.81 17.97
N VAL A 26 7.22 -8.00 18.40
CA VAL A 26 8.13 -8.17 19.54
C VAL A 26 9.53 -7.65 19.17
N GLY A 27 10.05 -8.04 18.00
CA GLY A 27 11.31 -7.55 17.47
C GLY A 27 11.30 -6.03 17.30
N ALA A 28 10.21 -5.47 16.77
CA ALA A 28 10.10 -4.03 16.59
C ALA A 28 10.08 -3.26 17.92
N LEU A 29 9.38 -3.78 18.94
CA LEU A 29 9.36 -3.19 20.27
C LEU A 29 10.71 -3.30 20.97
N ALA A 30 11.41 -4.43 20.82
CA ALA A 30 12.71 -4.68 21.45
C ALA A 30 13.83 -3.80 20.89
N THR A 31 13.78 -3.50 19.58
CA THR A 31 14.81 -2.73 18.88
C THR A 31 14.46 -1.26 18.67
N ASP A 32 13.24 -0.86 19.04
CA ASP A 32 12.72 0.48 18.75
C ASP A 32 12.74 0.83 17.24
N SER A 33 12.55 -0.17 16.39
CA SER A 33 12.73 -0.03 14.94
C SER A 33 11.91 -1.04 14.16
N LEU A 34 11.45 -0.66 12.96
CA LEU A 34 10.90 -1.62 11.99
C LEU A 34 12.00 -2.23 11.09
N SER A 35 13.27 -1.85 11.26
CA SER A 35 14.35 -2.34 10.42
C SER A 35 14.63 -3.82 10.68
N GLY A 36 14.25 -4.68 9.73
CA GLY A 36 14.36 -6.13 9.89
C GLY A 36 13.07 -6.79 10.36
N GLU A 37 12.12 -5.98 10.84
CA GLU A 37 10.90 -6.46 11.52
C GLU A 37 9.62 -6.23 10.70
N VAL A 38 9.75 -5.74 9.47
CA VAL A 38 8.64 -5.50 8.55
C VAL A 38 8.89 -6.09 7.17
N TYR A 39 7.84 -6.72 6.66
CA TYR A 39 7.84 -7.42 5.37
C TYR A 39 6.62 -7.00 4.57
N PHE A 40 6.79 -6.77 3.27
CA PHE A 40 5.69 -6.33 2.41
C PHE A 40 5.43 -7.32 1.28
N MET A 41 4.16 -7.50 0.96
CA MET A 41 3.70 -8.31 -0.16
C MET A 41 2.57 -7.60 -0.89
N ASP A 42 2.33 -7.95 -2.15
CA ASP A 42 1.14 -7.52 -2.86
C ASP A 42 0.50 -8.63 -3.70
N THR A 43 -0.76 -8.39 -4.09
CA THR A 43 -1.50 -9.29 -5.00
C THR A 43 -1.09 -9.13 -6.46
N ASN A 44 -0.11 -8.28 -6.77
CA ASN A 44 0.27 -7.91 -8.13
C ASN A 44 1.64 -8.47 -8.57
N LYS A 45 2.16 -9.47 -7.85
CA LYS A 45 3.38 -10.21 -8.18
C LYS A 45 3.39 -10.74 -9.63
N ALA A 46 2.29 -11.36 -10.08
CA ALA A 46 2.20 -11.93 -11.42
C ALA A 46 2.27 -10.87 -12.53
N ASN A 47 2.04 -9.60 -12.21
CA ASN A 47 2.12 -8.48 -13.14
C ASN A 47 3.40 -7.64 -12.96
N GLY A 48 4.45 -8.24 -12.39
CA GLY A 48 5.80 -7.65 -12.36
C GLY A 48 6.21 -6.99 -11.06
N SER A 49 5.38 -7.01 -10.01
CA SER A 49 5.79 -6.47 -8.70
C SER A 49 6.95 -7.28 -8.10
N THR A 50 7.97 -6.61 -7.58
CA THR A 50 9.22 -7.23 -7.09
C THR A 50 9.48 -6.89 -5.61
N GLY A 51 10.41 -7.60 -4.96
CA GLY A 51 10.75 -7.35 -3.55
C GLY A 51 9.74 -7.92 -2.54
N GLN A 52 8.94 -8.90 -2.97
CA GLN A 52 7.97 -9.61 -2.11
C GLN A 52 8.65 -10.23 -0.88
N GLY A 53 8.03 -10.09 0.29
CA GLY A 53 8.57 -10.60 1.55
C GLY A 53 9.79 -9.84 2.05
N THR A 54 10.02 -8.61 1.57
CA THR A 54 11.12 -7.76 2.02
C THR A 54 10.61 -6.38 2.42
N LYS A 55 11.47 -5.59 3.07
CA LYS A 55 11.19 -4.17 3.36
C LYS A 55 11.17 -3.25 2.12
N ASN A 56 11.57 -3.74 0.95
CA ASN A 56 11.78 -2.95 -0.27
C ASN A 56 10.82 -3.36 -1.40
N LEU A 57 9.54 -3.58 -1.07
CA LEU A 57 8.53 -3.92 -2.08
C LEU A 57 8.41 -2.81 -3.14
N LYS A 58 8.34 -3.26 -4.40
CA LYS A 58 8.07 -2.43 -5.57
C LYS A 58 6.80 -2.94 -6.24
N THR A 59 5.70 -2.23 -6.01
CA THR A 59 4.39 -2.59 -6.56
C THR A 59 4.21 -1.96 -7.93
N VAL A 60 4.01 -2.80 -8.95
CA VAL A 60 3.68 -2.32 -10.30
C VAL A 60 2.24 -1.81 -10.33
N VAL A 61 2.01 -0.64 -10.92
CA VAL A 61 0.68 0.00 -10.98
C VAL A 61 0.43 0.67 -12.34
N GLU A 62 -0.84 0.83 -12.68
CA GLU A 62 -1.32 1.66 -13.79
C GLU A 62 -2.24 2.78 -13.26
N LYS A 63 -2.43 3.86 -14.03
CA LYS A 63 -3.42 4.90 -13.72
C LYS A 63 -4.80 4.25 -13.57
N GLY A 64 -5.51 4.60 -12.50
CA GLY A 64 -6.84 4.08 -12.18
C GLY A 64 -6.83 2.88 -11.25
N ASP A 65 -5.68 2.23 -11.02
CA ASP A 65 -5.59 1.13 -10.06
C ASP A 65 -5.95 1.59 -8.65
N ARG A 66 -6.69 0.74 -7.94
CA ARG A 66 -7.02 0.93 -6.53
C ARG A 66 -6.02 0.19 -5.68
N LEU A 67 -5.36 0.91 -4.79
CA LEU A 67 -4.47 0.36 -3.78
C LEU A 67 -5.25 0.16 -2.48
N VAL A 68 -5.05 -0.98 -1.83
CA VAL A 68 -5.58 -1.28 -0.50
C VAL A 68 -4.41 -1.72 0.38
N TRP A 69 -4.14 -1.01 1.46
CA TRP A 69 -3.09 -1.37 2.41
C TRP A 69 -3.69 -2.00 3.65
N THR A 70 -3.09 -3.13 4.05
CA THR A 70 -3.48 -3.90 5.23
C THR A 70 -2.24 -4.25 6.05
N VAL A 71 -2.45 -4.54 7.34
CA VAL A 71 -1.39 -5.01 8.23
C VAL A 71 -1.81 -6.30 8.92
N ILE A 72 -0.86 -7.21 9.05
CA ILE A 72 -0.91 -8.46 9.80
C ILE A 72 0.31 -8.45 10.72
N PHE A 73 0.20 -9.07 11.89
CA PHE A 73 1.28 -9.17 12.86
C PHE A 73 1.55 -10.64 13.17
N LEU A 74 2.82 -10.98 13.43
CA LEU A 74 3.24 -12.37 13.69
C LEU A 74 2.75 -12.87 15.05
N GLU A 75 2.78 -12.00 16.06
CA GLU A 75 2.34 -12.32 17.43
C GLU A 75 0.90 -11.86 17.66
N CYS A 76 -0.03 -12.80 17.77
CA CYS A 76 -1.46 -12.52 17.93
C CYS A 76 -1.80 -11.72 19.21
N GLU A 77 -0.96 -11.83 20.24
CA GLU A 77 -1.09 -11.11 21.51
C GLU A 77 -0.67 -9.64 21.41
N ALA A 78 -0.03 -9.25 20.31
CA ALA A 78 0.55 -7.94 20.13
C ALA A 78 -0.21 -7.14 19.07
N TYR A 79 -0.36 -5.83 19.32
CA TYR A 79 -1.13 -4.95 18.44
C TYR A 79 -0.23 -4.32 17.36
N ALA A 80 -0.72 -4.26 16.12
CA ALA A 80 -0.17 -3.34 15.12
C ALA A 80 -1.28 -2.75 14.24
N ALA A 81 -1.12 -1.48 13.86
CA ALA A 81 -2.03 -0.79 12.95
C ALA A 81 -1.29 0.20 12.05
N ILE A 82 -1.78 0.36 10.82
CA ILE A 82 -1.33 1.45 9.94
C ILE A 82 -1.89 2.76 10.48
N ASP A 83 -0.98 3.68 10.82
CA ASP A 83 -1.29 5.01 11.33
C ASP A 83 -1.38 6.04 10.21
N GLU A 84 -0.46 5.97 9.23
CA GLU A 84 -0.39 6.91 8.11
C GLU A 84 0.29 6.28 6.89
N ILE A 85 -0.11 6.70 5.69
CA ILE A 85 0.58 6.40 4.43
C ILE A 85 0.94 7.71 3.75
N ILE A 86 2.25 7.96 3.64
CA ILE A 86 2.80 9.21 3.12
C ILE A 86 3.28 8.95 1.70
N ILE A 87 2.54 9.48 0.73
CA ILE A 87 2.83 9.44 -0.70
C ILE A 87 2.49 10.81 -1.31
N ASP A 88 3.16 11.18 -2.40
CA ASP A 88 2.80 12.40 -3.15
C ASP A 88 1.33 12.34 -3.60
N LYS A 89 0.54 13.29 -3.10
CA LYS A 89 -0.90 13.43 -3.33
C LYS A 89 -1.28 13.58 -4.80
N ASN A 90 -0.34 13.99 -5.65
CA ASN A 90 -0.53 14.05 -7.10
C ASN A 90 -0.60 12.66 -7.74
N TYR A 91 -0.09 11.63 -7.08
CA TYR A 91 -0.11 10.24 -7.56
C TYR A 91 -1.16 9.40 -6.86
N CYS A 92 -1.34 9.56 -5.55
CA CYS A 92 -2.34 8.83 -4.78
C CYS A 92 -2.65 9.60 -3.50
N GLU A 93 -3.89 9.54 -3.03
CA GLU A 93 -4.26 10.10 -1.73
C GLU A 93 -4.88 8.98 -0.89
N PRO A 94 -4.10 8.36 0.02
CA PRO A 94 -4.59 7.29 0.87
C PRO A 94 -5.59 7.83 1.88
N GLU A 95 -6.70 7.12 2.03
CA GLU A 95 -7.75 7.39 3.00
C GLU A 95 -7.96 6.16 3.87
N LYS A 96 -8.06 6.38 5.18
CA LYS A 96 -8.51 5.35 6.13
C LYS A 96 -10.02 5.18 6.01
N LYS A 97 -10.48 3.95 5.85
CA LYS A 97 -11.87 3.54 5.76
C LYS A 97 -12.13 2.38 6.71
N THR A 98 -13.39 2.03 6.89
CA THR A 98 -13.81 0.90 7.71
C THR A 98 -14.74 0.02 6.87
N TYR A 99 -14.61 -1.31 6.97
CA TYR A 99 -15.56 -2.20 6.32
C TYR A 99 -16.95 -2.03 6.96
N GLU A 100 -17.97 -1.90 6.12
CA GLU A 100 -19.35 -1.68 6.54
C GLU A 100 -19.80 -2.75 7.55
N GLY A 101 -20.38 -2.31 8.67
CA GLY A 101 -20.83 -3.20 9.74
C GLY A 101 -19.72 -3.79 10.63
N THR A 102 -18.48 -3.32 10.51
CA THR A 102 -17.34 -3.77 11.34
C THR A 102 -16.55 -2.58 11.88
N ASP A 103 -15.65 -2.83 12.84
CA ASP A 103 -14.61 -1.88 13.26
C ASP A 103 -13.25 -2.13 12.55
N VAL A 104 -13.26 -2.98 11.52
CA VAL A 104 -12.04 -3.35 10.78
C VAL A 104 -11.70 -2.22 9.81
N SER A 105 -10.67 -1.44 10.17
CA SER A 105 -10.18 -0.36 9.32
C SER A 105 -9.19 -0.87 8.26
N TYR A 106 -9.23 -0.25 7.08
CA TYR A 106 -8.26 -0.45 6.01
C TYR A 106 -7.89 0.90 5.39
N TRP A 107 -6.74 0.97 4.73
CA TRP A 107 -6.33 2.14 3.98
C TRP A 107 -6.54 1.89 2.49
N SER A 108 -7.00 2.88 1.74
CA SER A 108 -7.11 2.76 0.29
C SER A 108 -6.91 4.07 -0.43
N GLY A 109 -6.48 3.98 -1.69
CA GLY A 109 -6.31 5.13 -2.58
C GLY A 109 -6.34 4.70 -4.03
N THR A 110 -6.45 5.65 -4.94
CA THR A 110 -6.46 5.39 -6.38
C THR A 110 -5.27 6.09 -7.03
N VAL A 111 -4.58 5.38 -7.93
CA VAL A 111 -3.49 5.93 -8.72
C VAL A 111 -4.05 6.94 -9.72
N LYS A 112 -3.73 8.22 -9.54
CA LYS A 112 -4.32 9.35 -10.25
C LYS A 112 -3.72 9.56 -11.65
N LYS A 113 -2.46 9.16 -11.86
CA LYS A 113 -1.70 9.34 -13.11
C LYS A 113 -0.62 8.28 -13.27
N ASP A 114 -0.05 8.20 -14.46
CA ASP A 114 1.01 7.24 -14.76
C ASP A 114 2.22 7.44 -13.84
N VAL A 115 2.73 6.33 -13.34
CA VAL A 115 3.86 6.27 -12.42
C VAL A 115 5.07 5.77 -13.20
N LYS A 116 6.22 6.41 -13.03
CA LYS A 116 7.51 5.79 -13.39
C LYS A 116 8.10 5.12 -12.16
N PHE A 117 8.37 5.93 -11.15
CA PHE A 117 8.88 5.50 -9.86
C PHE A 117 8.49 6.53 -8.80
N VAL A 118 7.68 6.14 -7.81
CA VAL A 118 7.22 7.04 -6.74
C VAL A 118 7.47 6.40 -5.37
N PRO A 119 8.34 7.00 -4.53
CA PRO A 119 8.53 6.52 -3.17
C PRO A 119 7.33 6.83 -2.28
N TYR A 120 7.10 5.99 -1.28
CA TYR A 120 6.17 6.25 -0.20
C TYR A 120 6.62 5.58 1.10
N THR A 121 6.06 6.04 2.22
CA THR A 121 6.36 5.56 3.58
C THR A 121 5.07 5.16 4.27
N ILE A 122 5.13 4.11 5.09
CA ILE A 122 4.03 3.73 5.98
C ILE A 122 4.48 3.95 7.43
N LYS A 123 3.62 4.52 8.26
CA LYS A 123 3.82 4.60 9.71
C LYS A 123 2.91 3.60 10.41
N PHE A 124 3.46 2.92 11.40
CA PHE A 124 2.73 1.91 12.17
C PHE A 124 2.67 2.28 13.64
N LYS A 125 1.50 2.09 14.25
CA LYS A 125 1.39 1.95 15.70
C LYS A 125 1.68 0.48 16.04
N VAL A 126 2.54 0.25 17.03
CA VAL A 126 3.04 -1.08 17.41
C VAL A 126 2.97 -1.21 18.94
N GLY A 127 2.34 -2.28 19.43
CA GLY A 127 2.08 -2.52 20.85
C GLY A 127 1.20 -1.43 21.49
N THR A 128 1.50 -1.08 22.73
CA THR A 128 0.81 -0.01 23.50
C THR A 128 1.48 1.36 23.33
N ARG A 129 2.31 1.55 22.31
CA ARG A 129 3.07 2.80 22.14
C ARG A 129 2.15 3.96 21.76
N ALA A 130 2.42 5.12 22.34
CA ALA A 130 1.75 6.36 21.99
C ALA A 130 2.19 6.90 20.62
N GLU A 131 3.47 6.73 20.27
CA GLU A 131 4.05 7.22 19.03
C GLU A 131 4.18 6.13 17.96
N SER A 132 3.94 6.51 16.69
CA SER A 132 4.06 5.60 15.54
C SER A 132 5.52 5.46 15.09
N ILE A 133 5.90 4.27 14.61
CA ILE A 133 7.21 3.98 14.03
C ILE A 133 7.10 4.01 12.48
N PRO A 134 7.89 4.83 11.75
CA PRO A 134 7.90 4.85 10.30
C PRO A 134 8.72 3.68 9.70
N THR A 135 8.44 3.31 8.45
CA THR A 135 9.33 2.40 7.71
C THR A 135 10.72 3.01 7.52
N ALA A 136 11.76 2.21 7.79
CA ALA A 136 13.16 2.64 7.65
C ALA A 136 13.64 2.77 6.20
N SER A 137 12.93 2.14 5.25
CA SER A 137 13.22 2.23 3.82
C SER A 137 11.95 2.65 3.06
N PRO A 138 12.08 3.48 2.02
CA PRO A 138 10.93 3.85 1.19
C PRO A 138 10.45 2.65 0.39
N LEU A 139 9.14 2.50 0.31
CA LEU A 139 8.46 1.61 -0.63
C LEU A 139 8.27 2.32 -1.95
N TYR A 140 8.06 1.58 -3.04
CA TYR A 140 7.94 2.20 -4.36
C TYR A 140 6.73 1.70 -5.14
N LEU A 141 6.04 2.65 -5.78
CA LEU A 141 5.15 2.37 -6.92
C LEU A 141 5.96 2.45 -8.21
N VAL A 142 5.78 1.49 -9.11
CA VAL A 142 6.53 1.38 -10.38
C VAL A 142 5.57 1.28 -11.55
N GLY A 143 5.86 1.99 -12.64
CA GLY A 143 5.09 1.87 -13.87
C GLY A 143 5.28 0.52 -14.55
N LYS A 144 4.29 0.08 -15.33
CA LYS A 144 4.38 -1.17 -16.08
C LYS A 144 5.53 -1.21 -17.10
N ASP A 145 5.87 -0.05 -17.67
CA ASP A 145 6.90 0.11 -18.70
C ASP A 145 8.21 0.74 -18.15
N ALA A 146 8.40 0.75 -16.83
CA ALA A 146 9.51 1.41 -16.15
C ALA A 146 10.72 0.50 -15.89
#